data_AF-A0A7Y5U7X2-F1
#
_entry.id   AF-A0A7Y5U7X2-F1
#
_cell.length_a   1.000
_cell.length_b   1.000
_cell.length_c   1.000
_cell.angle_alpha   90.00
_cell.angle_beta   90.00
_cell.angle_gamma   90.00
#
_symmetry.space_group_name_H-M   'P 1'
#
loop_
_entity.id
_entity.type
_entity.pdbx_description
1 polymer ?
#
loop_
_entity_poly.entity_id
_entity_poly.type
_entity_poly.pdbx_seq_one_letter_code
_entity_poly.pdbx_strand_id
1 'polypeptide(L)'
;APNKNRIVSDGSTLKLYVAEDEQMIEHPVKDTEYPGAFGFIMGSGIRPSFDFTFNEKAKFELGPILVGKPRSANPQYEQVLFYVDKSKLEKKDPGAVTGVLIVDAQGNRNRFELFDQSFPAKIDASEFTFTPPAGTNIVK
;
A
#
# COMPACT_ATOMS: atom_id res chain seq x y z
N ALA A 1 -8.05 13.78 15.10
CA ALA A 1 -8.19 13.80 13.63
C ALA A 1 -6.94 13.13 13.03
N PRO A 2 -7.02 12.45 11.88
CA PRO A 2 -5.83 11.94 11.21
C PRO A 2 -4.84 13.08 10.97
N ASN A 3 -3.54 12.78 10.96
CA ASN A 3 -2.53 13.77 10.62
C ASN A 3 -2.79 14.28 9.18
N LYS A 4 -2.38 15.52 8.90
CA LYS A 4 -2.60 16.14 7.59
C LYS A 4 -1.57 15.68 6.54
N ASN A 5 -0.87 14.57 6.81
CA ASN A 5 0.13 14.02 5.91
C ASN A 5 -0.55 13.53 4.63
N ARG A 6 0.15 13.63 3.50
CA ARG A 6 -0.36 13.18 2.20
C ARG A 6 0.70 12.36 1.49
N ILE A 7 0.28 11.23 0.95
CA ILE A 7 1.07 10.40 0.04
C ILE A 7 0.29 10.34 -1.25
N VAL A 8 0.86 10.84 -2.34
CA VAL A 8 0.22 10.90 -3.66
C VAL A 8 1.22 10.48 -4.73
N SER A 9 0.75 9.73 -5.73
CA SER A 9 1.55 9.34 -6.89
C SER A 9 0.74 9.50 -8.17
N ASP A 10 1.36 10.07 -9.20
CA ASP A 10 0.83 10.15 -10.57
C ASP A 10 1.31 9.00 -11.47
N GLY A 11 2.00 8.01 -10.87
CA GLY A 11 2.62 6.88 -11.56
C GLY A 11 4.06 7.15 -12.03
N SER A 12 4.51 8.40 -12.05
CA SER A 12 5.88 8.79 -12.40
C SER A 12 6.64 9.37 -11.21
N THR A 13 5.96 10.15 -10.36
CA THR A 13 6.51 10.86 -9.20
C THR A 13 5.69 10.50 -7.97
N LEU A 14 6.37 10.10 -6.90
CA LEU A 14 5.81 9.94 -5.57
C LEU A 14 6.03 11.24 -4.78
N LYS A 15 4.96 11.77 -4.17
CA LYS A 15 5.01 12.93 -3.28
C LYS A 15 4.60 12.50 -1.88
N LEU A 16 5.48 12.77 -0.91
CA LEU A 16 5.22 12.59 0.51
C LEU A 16 5.24 13.96 1.18
N TYR A 17 4.09 14.41 1.65
CA TYR A 17 3.94 15.62 2.46
C TYR A 17 3.79 15.27 3.93
N VAL A 18 4.68 15.80 4.76
CA VAL A 18 4.64 15.72 6.21
C VAL A 18 4.20 17.08 6.73
N ALA A 19 2.99 17.13 7.29
CA ALA A 19 2.35 18.41 7.61
C ALA A 19 2.97 19.12 8.83
N GLU A 20 3.50 18.35 9.77
CA GLU A 20 4.17 18.89 10.96
C GLU A 20 5.45 19.63 10.62
N ASP A 21 6.18 19.14 9.62
CA ASP A 21 7.46 19.70 9.18
C ASP A 21 7.31 20.72 8.04
N GLU A 22 6.08 20.93 7.56
CA GLU A 22 5.79 21.68 6.33
C GLU A 22 6.75 21.28 5.20
N GLN A 23 6.98 19.97 5.04
CA GLN A 23 7.93 19.43 4.08
C GLN A 23 7.24 18.51 3.10
N MET A 24 7.58 18.66 1.82
CA MET A 24 7.22 17.72 0.77
C MET A 24 8.48 17.13 0.15
N ILE A 25 8.54 15.81 0.08
CA ILE A 25 9.59 15.06 -0.62
C ILE A 25 8.98 14.55 -1.94
N GLU A 26 9.63 14.88 -3.07
CA GLU A 26 9.29 14.37 -4.40
C GLU A 26 10.36 13.39 -4.86
N HIS A 27 9.98 12.18 -5.27
CA HIS A 27 10.93 11.21 -5.82
C HIS A 27 10.38 10.52 -7.07
N PRO A 28 11.21 10.23 -8.08
CA PRO A 28 10.80 9.38 -9.19
C PRO A 28 10.39 8.02 -8.66
N VAL A 29 9.19 7.54 -9.02
CA VAL A 29 8.62 6.27 -8.54
C VAL A 29 9.60 5.10 -8.72
N LYS A 30 10.30 5.07 -9.85
CA LYS A 30 11.31 4.05 -10.20
C LYS A 30 12.49 3.96 -9.23
N ASP A 31 12.78 5.05 -8.52
CA ASP A 31 13.93 5.20 -7.63
C ASP A 31 13.51 5.16 -6.15
N THR A 32 12.21 5.03 -5.86
CA THR A 32 11.72 4.92 -4.48
C THR A 32 11.97 3.54 -3.90
N GLU A 33 11.92 3.44 -2.57
CA GLU A 33 11.91 2.19 -1.80
C GLU A 33 10.50 1.57 -1.66
N TYR A 34 9.48 2.23 -2.23
CA TYR A 34 8.10 1.75 -2.31
C TYR A 34 7.78 0.67 -3.38
N PRO A 35 8.62 0.33 -4.39
CA PRO A 35 8.30 -0.68 -5.41
C PRO A 35 8.48 -2.08 -4.82
N GLY A 36 7.52 -2.46 -3.98
CA GLY A 36 7.47 -3.73 -3.28
C GLY A 36 6.07 -3.97 -2.74
N ALA A 37 5.96 -4.16 -1.43
CA ALA A 37 4.69 -4.41 -0.77
C ALA A 37 3.69 -3.24 -0.87
N PHE A 38 4.12 -2.05 -1.26
CA PHE A 38 3.25 -0.89 -1.54
C PHE A 38 2.94 -0.70 -3.03
N GLY A 39 3.43 -1.58 -3.92
CA GLY A 39 3.11 -1.52 -5.35
C GLY A 39 1.61 -1.63 -5.64
N PHE A 40 0.82 -2.19 -4.71
CA PHE A 40 -0.65 -2.15 -4.80
C PHE A 40 -1.20 -0.72 -4.69
N ILE A 41 -0.58 0.15 -3.87
CA ILE A 41 -0.97 1.57 -3.75
C ILE A 41 -0.67 2.29 -5.06
N MET A 42 0.39 1.89 -5.75
CA MET A 42 0.82 2.48 -7.01
C MET A 42 0.09 1.92 -8.25
N GLY A 43 -0.87 1.00 -8.08
CA GLY A 43 -1.67 0.45 -9.18
C GLY A 43 -0.93 -0.51 -10.12
N SER A 44 0.36 -0.77 -9.91
CA SER A 44 1.16 -1.73 -10.71
C SER A 44 0.92 -3.19 -10.32
N GLY A 45 0.21 -3.41 -9.21
CA GLY A 45 0.04 -4.74 -8.63
C GLY A 45 1.35 -5.29 -8.05
N ILE A 46 1.27 -6.44 -7.41
CA ILE A 46 2.40 -7.02 -6.66
C ILE A 46 2.80 -8.42 -7.13
N ARG A 47 1.97 -9.05 -7.97
CA ARG A 47 2.16 -10.44 -8.41
C ARG A 47 3.54 -10.72 -9.04
N PRO A 48 4.14 -9.83 -9.84
CA PRO A 48 5.47 -10.07 -10.40
C PRO A 48 6.56 -10.18 -9.34
N SER A 49 6.42 -9.48 -8.21
CA SER A 49 7.47 -9.36 -7.20
C SER A 49 7.41 -10.41 -6.09
N PHE A 50 6.30 -11.14 -5.98
CA PHE A 50 6.03 -12.05 -4.87
C PHE A 50 5.57 -13.44 -5.32
N ASP A 51 5.92 -14.45 -4.54
CA ASP A 51 5.32 -15.78 -4.52
C ASP A 51 4.29 -15.86 -3.40
N PHE A 52 3.08 -16.29 -3.73
CA PHE A 52 1.94 -16.31 -2.81
C PHE A 52 1.57 -17.73 -2.39
N THR A 53 1.32 -17.90 -1.10
CA THR A 53 0.83 -19.13 -0.47
C THR A 53 -0.22 -18.81 0.58
N PHE A 54 -1.11 -19.75 0.91
CA PHE A 54 -2.01 -19.56 2.04
C PHE A 54 -1.30 -19.80 3.36
N ASN A 55 -1.64 -19.01 4.37
CA ASN A 55 -1.17 -19.24 5.73
C ASN A 55 -2.01 -20.33 6.39
N GLU A 56 -1.52 -21.58 6.36
CA GLU A 56 -2.20 -22.72 6.98
C GLU A 56 -2.16 -22.69 8.52
N LYS A 57 -1.27 -21.88 9.11
CA LYS A 57 -1.02 -21.86 10.56
C LYS A 57 -1.82 -20.80 11.29
N ALA A 58 -2.07 -19.66 10.63
CA ALA A 58 -2.80 -18.54 11.21
C ALA A 58 -4.28 -18.62 10.85
N LYS A 59 -5.14 -18.35 11.83
CA LYS A 59 -6.59 -18.28 11.63
C LYS A 59 -7.03 -16.82 11.54
N PHE A 60 -7.88 -16.52 10.58
CA PHE A 60 -8.60 -15.27 10.47
C PHE A 60 -10.08 -15.59 10.27
N GLU A 61 -10.94 -15.00 11.09
CA GLU A 61 -12.35 -15.40 11.18
C GLU A 61 -13.09 -15.22 9.85
N LEU A 62 -12.79 -14.15 9.11
CA LEU A 62 -13.48 -13.84 7.85
C LEU A 62 -12.98 -14.69 6.68
N GLY A 63 -11.83 -15.37 6.78
CA GLY A 63 -11.31 -16.15 5.67
C GLY A 63 -9.81 -16.40 5.69
N PRO A 64 -9.23 -16.75 4.53
CA PRO A 64 -7.82 -17.11 4.45
C PRO A 64 -6.90 -15.88 4.55
N ILE A 65 -5.66 -16.13 4.95
CA ILE A 65 -4.57 -15.16 4.87
C ILE A 65 -3.63 -15.59 3.76
N LEU A 66 -3.38 -14.70 2.80
CA LEU A 66 -2.43 -14.94 1.72
C LEU A 66 -1.08 -14.34 2.11
N VAL A 67 -0.01 -15.13 2.10
CA VAL A 67 1.36 -14.71 2.39
C VAL A 67 2.13 -14.58 1.09
N GLY A 68 2.57 -13.38 0.78
CA GLY A 68 3.51 -13.07 -0.29
C GLY A 68 4.93 -13.01 0.25
N LYS A 69 5.80 -13.88 -0.26
CA LYS A 69 7.25 -13.79 -0.05
C LYS A 69 7.90 -13.20 -1.29
N PRO A 70 8.86 -12.28 -1.15
CA PRO A 70 9.48 -11.65 -2.30
C PRO A 70 10.30 -12.67 -3.09
N ARG A 71 10.23 -12.61 -4.42
CA ARG A 71 10.99 -13.50 -5.31
C ARG A 71 12.50 -13.29 -5.24
N SER A 72 12.89 -12.05 -4.92
CA SER A 72 14.28 -11.64 -4.72
C SER A 72 14.41 -11.07 -3.33
N ALA A 73 15.51 -11.39 -2.63
CA ALA A 73 15.77 -10.85 -1.31
C ALA A 73 15.76 -9.31 -1.33
N ASN A 74 14.95 -8.70 -0.49
CA ASN A 74 14.89 -7.26 -0.31
C ASN A 74 14.93 -6.93 1.19
N PRO A 75 15.86 -6.09 1.68
CA PRO A 75 15.90 -5.69 3.09
C PRO A 75 14.65 -4.94 3.57
N GLN A 76 13.88 -4.33 2.67
CA GLN A 76 12.69 -3.53 2.99
C GLN A 76 11.45 -4.38 3.30
N TYR A 77 11.41 -5.64 2.87
CA TYR A 77 10.28 -6.54 3.11
C TYR A 77 10.70 -8.00 3.15
N GLU A 78 10.39 -8.67 4.25
CA GLU A 78 10.51 -10.12 4.39
C GLU A 78 9.26 -10.82 3.85
N GLN A 79 8.08 -10.26 4.13
CA GLN A 79 6.80 -10.82 3.69
C GLN A 79 5.69 -9.77 3.72
N VAL A 80 4.68 -9.99 2.89
CA VAL A 80 3.41 -9.25 2.89
C VAL A 80 2.26 -10.23 3.12
N LEU A 81 1.30 -9.88 3.96
CA LEU A 81 0.13 -10.70 4.25
C LEU A 81 -1.13 -9.94 3.84
N PHE A 82 -2.02 -10.63 3.13
CA PHE A 82 -3.34 -10.13 2.76
C PHE A 82 -4.43 -10.90 3.49
N TYR A 83 -5.30 -10.17 4.19
CA TYR A 83 -6.44 -10.72 4.90
C TYR A 83 -7.64 -10.70 3.96
N VAL A 84 -8.14 -11.88 3.59
CA VAL A 84 -9.17 -12.02 2.57
C VAL A 84 -10.48 -12.46 3.23
N ASP A 85 -11.54 -11.69 3.01
CA ASP A 85 -12.91 -12.06 3.37
C ASP A 85 -13.42 -13.08 2.34
N LYS A 86 -13.65 -14.31 2.80
CA LYS A 86 -14.08 -15.42 1.96
C LYS A 86 -15.46 -15.16 1.37
N SER A 87 -16.38 -14.57 2.13
CA SER A 87 -17.75 -14.33 1.67
C SER A 87 -17.80 -13.29 0.55
N LYS A 88 -16.95 -12.25 0.64
CA LYS A 88 -16.77 -11.24 -0.39
C LYS A 88 -16.07 -11.82 -1.62
N LEU A 89 -15.04 -12.63 -1.42
CA LEU A 89 -14.33 -13.30 -2.50
C LEU A 89 -15.26 -14.22 -3.33
N GLU A 90 -16.09 -15.02 -2.66
CA GLU A 90 -17.07 -15.91 -3.33
C GLU A 90 -18.08 -15.13 -4.19
N LYS A 91 -18.44 -13.92 -3.76
CA LYS A 91 -19.30 -12.99 -4.51
C LYS A 91 -18.56 -12.18 -5.57
N LYS A 92 -17.24 -12.38 -5.72
CA LYS A 92 -16.35 -11.58 -6.58
C LYS A 92 -16.39 -10.08 -6.26
N ASP A 93 -16.60 -9.75 -4.99
CA ASP A 93 -16.55 -8.37 -4.51
C ASP A 93 -15.11 -7.85 -4.59
N PRO A 94 -14.85 -6.71 -5.24
CA PRO A 94 -13.50 -6.14 -5.34
C PRO A 94 -12.90 -5.76 -3.97
N GLY A 95 -13.73 -5.55 -2.95
CA GLY A 95 -13.32 -5.29 -1.57
C GLY A 95 -13.10 -6.54 -0.71
N ALA A 96 -12.79 -7.68 -1.33
CA ALA A 96 -12.50 -8.93 -0.63
C ALA A 96 -11.21 -8.85 0.22
N VAL A 97 -10.27 -7.97 -0.12
CA VAL A 97 -9.11 -7.70 0.73
C VAL A 97 -9.52 -6.71 1.81
N THR A 98 -9.41 -7.11 3.07
CA THR A 98 -9.85 -6.30 4.23
C THR A 98 -8.68 -5.76 5.04
N GLY A 99 -7.47 -6.25 4.79
CA GLY A 99 -6.27 -5.72 5.42
C GLY A 99 -4.99 -6.21 4.77
N VAL A 100 -3.93 -5.47 5.03
CA VAL A 100 -2.56 -5.73 4.56
C VAL A 100 -1.62 -5.62 5.75
N LEU A 101 -0.73 -6.59 5.93
CA LEU A 101 0.36 -6.52 6.90
C LEU A 101 1.69 -6.66 6.16
N ILE A 102 2.56 -5.69 6.33
CA ILE A 102 3.92 -5.69 5.78
C ILE A 102 4.88 -5.97 6.93
N VAL A 103 5.76 -6.94 6.74
CA VAL A 103 6.85 -7.27 7.67
C VAL A 103 8.16 -7.02 6.96
N ASP A 104 9.01 -6.15 7.53
CA ASP A 104 10.36 -5.90 7.02
C ASP A 104 11.38 -6.93 7.51
N ALA A 105 12.62 -6.88 6.98
CA ALA A 105 13.67 -7.83 7.36
C ALA A 105 14.15 -7.67 8.81
N GLN A 106 13.79 -6.59 9.49
CA GLN A 106 14.07 -6.34 10.91
C GLN A 106 12.92 -6.81 11.81
N GLY A 107 11.80 -7.25 11.22
CA GLY A 107 10.61 -7.70 11.92
C GLY A 107 9.62 -6.58 12.26
N ASN A 108 9.83 -5.35 11.78
CA ASN A 108 8.85 -4.26 11.97
C ASN A 108 7.57 -4.59 11.21
N ARG A 109 6.43 -4.20 11.78
CA ARG A 109 5.09 -4.57 11.29
C ARG A 109 4.25 -3.35 11.01
N ASN A 110 3.90 -3.16 9.74
CA ASN A 110 2.98 -2.11 9.29
C ASN A 110 1.66 -2.74 8.87
N ARG A 111 0.58 -2.43 9.59
CA ARG A 111 -0.75 -3.00 9.35
C ARG A 111 -1.71 -1.94 8.85
N PHE A 112 -2.38 -2.26 7.75
CA PHE A 112 -3.43 -1.47 7.13
C PHE A 112 -4.73 -2.24 7.22
N GLU A 113 -5.76 -1.61 7.77
CA GLU A 113 -7.13 -2.12 7.75
C GLU A 113 -7.94 -1.28 6.75
N LEU A 114 -8.71 -1.96 5.90
CA LEU A 114 -9.47 -1.32 4.83
C LEU A 114 -10.96 -1.38 5.17
N PHE A 115 -11.53 -0.23 5.53
CA PHE A 115 -12.94 -0.03 5.82
C PHE A 115 -13.59 0.89 4.77
N ASP A 116 -14.91 0.83 4.66
CA ASP A 116 -15.74 1.69 3.78
C ASP A 116 -15.21 1.79 2.33
N GLN A 117 -14.74 0.66 1.81
CA GLN A 117 -14.13 0.58 0.48
C GLN A 117 -15.16 0.92 -0.60
N SER A 118 -14.77 1.78 -1.55
CA SER A 118 -15.58 2.11 -2.72
C SER A 118 -14.81 1.86 -4.01
N PHE A 119 -15.52 1.38 -5.03
CA PHE A 119 -14.94 1.00 -6.33
C PHE A 119 -15.71 1.69 -7.46
N PRO A 120 -15.60 3.02 -7.58
CA PRO A 120 -16.29 3.74 -8.64
C PRO A 120 -15.71 3.36 -10.01
N ALA A 121 -16.53 3.44 -11.05
CA ALA A 121 -16.10 3.15 -12.42
C ALA A 121 -15.01 4.11 -12.93
N LYS A 122 -14.91 5.30 -12.31
CA LYS A 122 -13.90 6.33 -12.58
C LYS A 122 -13.49 6.98 -11.27
N ILE A 123 -12.19 7.26 -11.15
CA ILE A 123 -11.61 8.08 -10.08
C ILE A 123 -11.19 9.40 -10.72
N ASP A 124 -11.42 10.53 -10.05
CA ASP A 124 -11.02 11.83 -10.54
C ASP A 124 -9.48 11.92 -10.61
N ALA A 125 -8.94 12.46 -11.71
CA ALA A 125 -7.50 12.59 -11.89
C ALA A 125 -6.85 13.48 -10.80
N SER A 126 -7.61 14.41 -10.22
CA SER A 126 -7.15 15.29 -9.15
C SER A 126 -6.76 14.54 -7.87
N GLU A 127 -7.31 13.34 -7.63
CA GLU A 127 -6.91 12.47 -6.49
C GLU A 127 -5.44 12.02 -6.58
N PHE A 128 -4.85 12.06 -7.78
CA PHE A 128 -3.45 11.70 -8.03
C PHE A 128 -2.52 12.91 -8.11
N THR A 129 -3.02 14.10 -7.73
CA THR A 129 -2.26 15.35 -7.70
C THR A 129 -2.31 15.96 -6.31
N PHE A 130 -1.22 16.62 -5.91
CA PHE A 130 -1.17 17.33 -4.64
C PHE A 130 -0.29 18.58 -4.76
N THR A 131 -0.84 19.69 -4.26
CA THR A 131 -0.12 20.95 -4.09
C THR A 131 -0.06 21.24 -2.60
N PRO A 132 1.14 21.32 -2.00
CA PRO A 132 1.26 21.58 -0.58
C PRO A 132 0.93 23.05 -0.25
N PRO A 133 0.64 23.38 1.02
CA PRO A 133 0.43 24.77 1.45
C PRO A 133 1.62 25.67 1.10
N ALA A 134 1.36 26.97 0.91
CA ALA A 134 2.40 27.96 0.71
C ALA A 134 3.40 27.95 1.89
N GLY A 135 4.69 28.09 1.60
CA GLY A 135 5.77 28.01 2.60
C GLY A 135 6.38 26.62 2.77
N THR A 136 5.76 25.57 2.20
CA THR A 136 6.29 24.19 2.27
C THR A 136 7.69 24.09 1.68
N ASN A 137 8.61 23.48 2.42
CA ASN A 137 9.93 23.11 1.93
C ASN A 137 9.84 21.90 1.00
N ILE A 138 10.28 22.03 -0.25
CA ILE A 138 10.22 20.96 -1.25
C ILE A 138 11.61 20.38 -1.47
N VAL A 139 11.78 19.10 -1.17
CA VAL A 139 12.99 18.31 -1.42
C VAL A 139 12.73 17.39 -2.61
N LYS A 140 13.69 17.27 -3.53
CA LYS A 140 13.60 16.46 -4.74
C LYS A 140 14.75 15.46 -4.81
#